data_AF-A0A963S5S1-F1
#
_entry.id   AF-A0A963S5S1-F1
#
_cell.length_a   1.000
_cell.length_b   1.000
_cell.length_c   1.000
_cell.angle_alpha   90.00
_cell.angle_beta   90.00
_cell.angle_gamma   90.00
#
_symmetry.space_group_name_H-M   'P 1'
#
loop_
_entity.id
_entity.type
_entity.pdbx_description
1 polymer ?
#
loop_
_entity_poly.entity_id
_entity_poly.type
_entity_poly.pdbx_seq_one_letter_code
_entity_poly.pdbx_strand_id
1 'polypeptide(L)'
;ITLCDSRAICEYFEETVERMPLINGTAVNRAEIRRLIALFDENFFEDVTNPLMHERMKKRLIFRQSPDSRMLRDAMRLAHEHLYYTDFLLDHRPWLAGATMSLADLALAAQISVADYLGGIDWKSHEQSESWYDRIKSRPSFRPLLSERMEVIQPPSHYSEVDAYLRDSA
;
A
#
# COMPACT_ATOMS: atom_id res chain seq x y z
N ILE A 1 -10.13 -26.64 1.09
CA ILE A 1 -8.99 -26.46 2.01
C ILE A 1 -9.17 -25.17 2.79
N THR A 2 -8.57 -25.03 3.96
CA THR A 2 -8.52 -23.76 4.70
C THR A 2 -7.12 -23.20 4.61
N LEU A 3 -7.00 -21.96 4.15
CA LEU A 3 -5.73 -21.25 4.00
C LEU A 3 -5.70 -20.05 4.97
N CYS A 4 -4.56 -19.82 5.60
CA CYS A 4 -4.34 -18.70 6.51
C CYS A 4 -3.05 -17.99 6.08
N ASP A 5 -2.99 -16.68 6.29
CA ASP A 5 -1.91 -15.77 5.86
C ASP A 5 -1.95 -15.36 4.38
N SER A 6 -1.55 -14.11 4.09
CA SER A 6 -1.54 -13.55 2.73
C SER A 6 -0.65 -14.37 1.80
N ARG A 7 0.53 -14.82 2.28
CA ARG A 7 1.50 -15.57 1.48
C ARG A 7 0.91 -16.90 1.02
N ALA A 8 0.31 -17.66 1.92
CA ALA A 8 -0.27 -18.96 1.59
C ALA A 8 -1.47 -18.83 0.64
N ILE A 9 -2.31 -17.81 0.84
CA ILE A 9 -3.49 -17.56 0.00
C ILE A 9 -3.07 -17.13 -1.41
N CYS A 10 -2.14 -16.17 -1.52
CA CYS A 10 -1.72 -15.64 -2.81
C CYS A 10 -0.90 -16.64 -3.63
N GLU A 11 0.02 -17.40 -3.01
CA GLU A 11 0.76 -18.46 -3.73
C GLU A 11 -0.18 -19.57 -4.21
N TYR A 12 -1.18 -19.95 -3.40
CA TYR A 12 -2.19 -20.92 -3.83
C TYR A 12 -2.98 -20.41 -5.05
N PHE A 13 -3.36 -19.13 -5.09
CA PHE A 13 -4.01 -18.56 -6.27
C PHE A 13 -3.08 -18.52 -7.48
N GLU A 14 -1.79 -18.23 -7.29
CA GLU A 14 -0.81 -18.28 -8.39
C GLU A 14 -0.63 -19.71 -8.95
N GLU A 15 -0.74 -20.73 -8.10
CA GLU A 15 -0.66 -22.14 -8.50
C GLU A 15 -1.94 -22.67 -9.17
N THR A 16 -3.10 -22.04 -8.91
CA THR A 16 -4.41 -22.57 -9.31
C THR A 16 -5.18 -21.71 -10.31
N VAL A 17 -4.78 -20.46 -10.53
CA VAL A 17 -5.44 -19.51 -11.43
C VAL A 17 -4.49 -19.04 -12.53
N GLU A 18 -4.65 -19.58 -13.73
CA GLU A 18 -3.71 -19.32 -14.85
C GLU A 18 -3.97 -18.02 -15.61
N ARG A 19 -5.17 -17.42 -15.49
CA ARG A 19 -5.63 -16.37 -16.42
C ARG A 19 -4.84 -15.05 -16.31
N MET A 20 -4.28 -14.74 -15.14
CA MET A 20 -3.54 -13.50 -14.87
C MET A 20 -2.50 -13.75 -13.75
N PRO A 21 -1.32 -14.31 -14.07
CA PRO A 21 -0.28 -14.55 -13.07
C PRO A 21 0.25 -13.23 -12.52
N LEU A 22 0.32 -13.12 -11.19
CA LEU A 22 0.83 -11.95 -10.48
C LEU A 22 2.25 -12.19 -9.92
N ILE A 23 2.75 -13.41 -10.01
CA ILE A 23 4.15 -13.75 -9.76
C ILE A 23 4.76 -14.22 -11.09
N ASN A 24 4.85 -13.31 -12.06
CA ASN A 24 5.17 -13.65 -13.44
C ASN A 24 6.67 -13.52 -13.79
N GLY A 25 7.03 -14.00 -14.99
CA GLY A 25 8.38 -13.87 -15.56
C GLY A 25 9.36 -14.98 -15.18
N THR A 26 10.65 -14.71 -15.32
CA THR A 26 11.73 -15.66 -15.03
C THR A 26 11.86 -15.94 -13.53
N ALA A 27 12.65 -16.95 -13.15
CA ALA A 27 12.97 -17.21 -11.75
C ALA A 27 13.52 -15.96 -11.02
N VAL A 28 14.31 -15.12 -11.70
CA VAL A 28 14.83 -13.87 -11.15
C VAL A 28 13.71 -12.85 -10.93
N ASN A 29 12.79 -12.69 -11.88
CA ASN A 29 11.64 -11.79 -11.71
C ASN A 29 10.75 -12.24 -10.55
N ARG A 30 10.47 -13.55 -10.49
CA ARG A 30 9.68 -14.16 -9.42
C ARG A 30 10.33 -14.02 -8.04
N ALA A 31 11.66 -14.03 -7.96
CA ALA A 31 12.40 -13.78 -6.72
C ALA A 31 12.29 -12.31 -6.30
N GLU A 32 12.41 -11.37 -7.24
CA GLU A 32 12.27 -9.94 -6.96
C GLU A 32 10.85 -9.58 -6.49
N ILE A 33 9.82 -10.16 -7.12
CA ILE A 33 8.43 -9.98 -6.68
C ILE A 33 8.26 -10.42 -5.22
N ARG A 34 8.77 -11.61 -4.86
CA ARG A 34 8.71 -12.11 -3.48
C ARG A 34 9.53 -11.29 -2.50
N ARG A 35 10.70 -10.80 -2.91
CA ARG A 35 11.52 -9.90 -2.09
C ARG A 35 10.77 -8.61 -1.77
N LEU A 36 10.09 -8.03 -2.75
CA LEU A 36 9.29 -6.82 -2.57
C LEU A 36 8.04 -7.09 -1.72
N ILE A 37 7.36 -8.21 -1.91
CA ILE A 37 6.24 -8.62 -1.02
C ILE A 37 6.72 -8.68 0.43
N ALA A 38 7.84 -9.36 0.70
CA ALA A 38 8.39 -9.43 2.05
C ALA A 38 8.76 -8.05 2.60
N LEU A 39 9.37 -7.19 1.78
CA LEU A 39 9.68 -5.81 2.17
C LEU A 39 8.42 -5.04 2.62
N PHE A 40 7.29 -5.20 1.93
CA PHE A 40 6.09 -4.43 2.24
C PHE A 40 5.24 -5.07 3.35
N ASP A 41 5.01 -6.38 3.29
CA ASP A 41 4.20 -7.08 4.28
C ASP A 41 4.89 -7.21 5.64
N GLU A 42 6.24 -7.16 5.68
CA GLU A 42 7.00 -7.26 6.91
C GLU A 42 7.58 -5.89 7.32
N ASN A 43 8.49 -5.30 6.52
CA ASN A 43 9.18 -4.08 6.93
C ASN A 43 8.29 -2.85 6.90
N PHE A 44 7.62 -2.56 5.77
CA PHE A 44 6.71 -1.40 5.70
C PHE A 44 5.58 -1.52 6.73
N PHE A 45 5.04 -2.73 6.89
CA PHE A 45 4.01 -2.98 7.90
C PHE A 45 4.50 -2.62 9.32
N GLU A 46 5.65 -3.14 9.75
CA GLU A 46 6.17 -2.86 11.09
C GLU A 46 6.60 -1.41 11.28
N ASP A 47 7.21 -0.79 10.26
CA ASP A 47 7.73 0.57 10.33
C ASP A 47 6.62 1.64 10.27
N VAL A 48 5.55 1.37 9.52
CA VAL A 48 4.57 2.40 9.12
C VAL A 48 3.15 1.98 9.47
N THR A 49 2.65 0.91 8.87
CA THR A 49 1.22 0.55 8.96
C THR A 49 0.81 0.20 10.40
N ASN A 50 1.57 -0.66 11.07
CA ASN A 50 1.27 -1.14 12.41
C ASN A 50 1.31 0.00 13.45
N PRO A 51 2.33 0.88 13.50
CA PRO A 51 2.32 2.06 14.36
C PRO A 51 1.14 3.00 14.09
N LEU A 52 0.85 3.32 12.81
CA LEU A 52 -0.28 4.18 12.46
C LEU A 52 -1.62 3.57 12.89
N MET A 53 -1.83 2.28 12.63
CA MET A 53 -3.00 1.56 13.09
C MET A 53 -3.08 1.54 14.62
N HIS A 54 -1.97 1.33 15.31
CA HIS A 54 -1.98 1.31 16.77
C HIS A 54 -2.40 2.68 17.34
N GLU A 55 -1.77 3.75 16.87
CA GLU A 55 -1.94 5.09 17.41
C GLU A 55 -3.25 5.75 16.99
N ARG A 56 -3.64 5.66 15.70
CA ARG A 56 -4.83 6.35 15.18
C ARG A 56 -6.08 5.47 15.16
N MET A 57 -5.92 4.15 15.07
CA MET A 57 -7.05 3.21 15.02
C MET A 57 -7.31 2.51 16.35
N LYS A 58 -6.40 1.65 16.82
CA LYS A 58 -6.61 0.80 18.01
C LYS A 58 -6.77 1.65 19.27
N LYS A 59 -5.92 2.65 19.49
CA LYS A 59 -6.06 3.55 20.64
C LYS A 59 -7.37 4.30 20.65
N ARG A 60 -7.87 4.74 19.50
CA ARG A 60 -9.14 5.47 19.41
C ARG A 60 -10.36 4.55 19.59
N LEU A 61 -10.38 3.40 18.91
CA LEU A 61 -11.55 2.51 18.86
C LEU A 61 -11.64 1.55 20.06
N ILE A 62 -10.49 1.03 20.48
CA ILE A 62 -10.42 -0.07 21.45
C ILE A 62 -10.03 0.48 22.83
N PHE A 63 -8.89 1.18 22.91
CA PHE A 63 -8.32 1.58 24.20
C PHE A 63 -8.84 2.91 24.74
N ARG A 64 -9.51 3.72 23.89
CA ARG A 64 -9.98 5.08 24.18
C ARG A 64 -8.86 5.98 24.74
N GLN A 65 -7.69 5.89 24.14
CA GLN A 65 -6.50 6.67 24.48
C GLN A 65 -6.16 7.67 23.38
N SER A 66 -5.50 8.76 23.77
CA SER A 66 -4.92 9.71 22.81
C SER A 66 -3.67 9.12 22.14
N PRO A 67 -3.43 9.43 20.86
CA PRO A 67 -2.22 8.99 20.16
C PRO A 67 -0.95 9.64 20.72
N ASP A 68 0.19 8.94 20.66
CA ASP A 68 1.51 9.51 20.91
C ASP A 68 2.06 10.15 19.61
N SER A 69 2.18 11.47 19.63
CA SER A 69 2.67 12.23 18.48
C SER A 69 4.12 11.91 18.09
N ARG A 70 4.96 11.36 18.97
CA ARG A 70 6.32 10.92 18.61
C ARG A 70 6.27 9.70 17.71
N MET A 71 5.50 8.69 18.10
CA MET A 71 5.31 7.46 17.31
C MET A 71 4.75 7.78 15.92
N LEU A 72 3.80 8.72 15.84
CA LEU A 72 3.25 9.16 14.56
C LEU A 72 4.31 9.83 13.68
N ARG A 73 5.13 10.73 14.23
CA ARG A 73 6.20 11.39 13.46
C ARG A 73 7.25 10.40 12.98
N ASP A 74 7.62 9.43 13.81
CA ASP A 74 8.60 8.41 13.44
C ASP A 74 8.07 7.52 12.32
N ALA A 75 6.81 7.07 12.40
CA ALA A 75 6.17 6.29 11.35
C ALA A 75 6.04 7.08 10.03
N MET A 76 5.67 8.36 10.08
CA MET A 76 5.59 9.21 8.89
C MET A 76 6.97 9.47 8.26
N ARG A 77 8.03 9.60 9.06
CA ARG A 77 9.41 9.69 8.56
C ARG A 77 9.83 8.39 7.85
N LEU A 78 9.54 7.23 8.43
CA LEU A 78 9.85 5.95 7.80
C LEU A 78 9.01 5.73 6.53
N ALA A 79 7.76 6.17 6.51
CA ALA A 79 6.93 6.16 5.30
C ALA A 79 7.58 6.93 4.15
N HIS A 80 8.12 8.12 4.43
CA HIS A 80 8.89 8.91 3.47
C HIS A 80 10.11 8.14 2.93
N GLU A 81 10.87 7.45 3.78
CA GLU A 81 12.02 6.63 3.37
C GLU A 81 11.61 5.46 2.47
N HIS A 82 10.50 4.78 2.80
CA HIS A 82 9.94 3.71 1.96
C HIS A 82 9.42 4.23 0.61
N LEU A 83 8.79 5.41 0.59
CA LEU A 83 8.34 6.05 -0.66
C LEU A 83 9.51 6.51 -1.54
N TYR A 84 10.60 6.99 -0.94
CA TYR A 84 11.82 7.31 -1.70
C TYR A 84 12.39 6.08 -2.41
N TYR A 85 12.39 4.92 -1.73
CA TYR A 85 12.78 3.66 -2.36
C TYR A 85 11.78 3.23 -3.45
N THR A 86 10.49 3.48 -3.24
CA THR A 86 9.43 3.20 -4.22
C THR A 86 9.61 4.05 -5.48
N ASP A 87 9.89 5.34 -5.34
CA ASP A 87 10.20 6.23 -6.46
C ASP A 87 11.42 5.74 -7.24
N PHE A 88 12.48 5.34 -6.54
CA PHE A 88 13.66 4.75 -7.17
C PHE A 88 13.34 3.51 -8.02
N LEU A 89 12.45 2.63 -7.55
CA LEU A 89 12.00 1.47 -8.34
C LEU A 89 11.22 1.90 -9.58
N LEU A 90 10.38 2.94 -9.44
CA LEU A 90 9.47 3.42 -10.49
C LEU A 90 10.15 4.36 -11.51
N ASP A 91 11.35 4.87 -11.22
CA ASP A 91 12.09 5.76 -12.12
C ASP A 91 12.43 5.09 -13.47
N HIS A 92 12.59 3.77 -13.46
CA HIS A 92 12.97 3.00 -14.65
C HIS A 92 11.97 1.87 -14.98
N ARG A 93 10.88 1.76 -14.23
CA ARG A 93 9.92 0.66 -14.36
C ARG A 93 8.49 1.19 -14.21
N PRO A 94 7.54 0.74 -15.06
CA PRO A 94 6.14 1.14 -14.92
C PRO A 94 5.45 0.53 -13.67
N TRP A 95 6.00 -0.57 -13.13
CA TRP A 95 5.53 -1.29 -11.95
C TRP A 95 6.71 -1.72 -11.08
N LEU A 96 6.49 -1.97 -9.79
CA LEU A 96 7.58 -2.11 -8.80
C LEU A 96 8.60 -3.19 -9.19
N ALA A 97 8.11 -4.33 -9.67
CA ALA A 97 8.95 -5.48 -10.02
C ALA A 97 9.35 -5.54 -11.51
N GLY A 98 8.95 -4.58 -12.35
CA GLY A 98 9.32 -4.54 -13.77
C GLY A 98 8.27 -3.98 -14.71
N ALA A 99 8.14 -4.60 -15.89
CA ALA A 99 7.33 -4.08 -16.99
C ALA A 99 5.80 -4.29 -16.82
N THR A 100 5.39 -5.16 -15.91
CA THR A 100 3.98 -5.55 -15.70
C THR A 100 3.63 -5.52 -14.21
N MET A 101 2.37 -5.20 -13.91
CA MET A 101 1.84 -5.25 -12.54
C MET A 101 1.97 -6.65 -11.97
N SER A 102 2.33 -6.73 -10.70
CA SER A 102 2.60 -7.96 -9.98
C SER A 102 1.98 -7.93 -8.58
N LEU A 103 2.14 -9.04 -7.84
CA LEU A 103 1.71 -9.12 -6.45
C LEU A 103 2.48 -8.15 -5.54
N ALA A 104 3.69 -7.73 -5.92
CA ALA A 104 4.44 -6.71 -5.21
C ALA A 104 3.72 -5.35 -5.22
N ASP A 105 3.09 -4.99 -6.35
CA ASP A 105 2.33 -3.75 -6.47
C ASP A 105 1.09 -3.77 -5.56
N LEU A 106 0.42 -4.93 -5.48
CA LEU A 106 -0.75 -5.10 -4.62
C LEU A 106 -0.39 -5.09 -3.13
N ALA A 107 0.75 -5.69 -2.76
CA ALA A 107 1.25 -5.68 -1.39
C ALA A 107 1.50 -4.24 -0.91
N LEU A 108 2.27 -3.45 -1.66
CA LEU A 108 2.51 -2.05 -1.29
C LEU A 108 1.22 -1.23 -1.29
N ALA A 109 0.36 -1.39 -2.32
CA ALA A 109 -0.87 -0.62 -2.41
C ALA A 109 -1.84 -0.92 -1.25
N ALA A 110 -1.87 -2.16 -0.75
CA ALA A 110 -2.65 -2.52 0.43
C ALA A 110 -2.11 -1.86 1.70
N GLN A 111 -0.78 -1.76 1.87
CA GLN A 111 -0.17 -1.07 3.01
C GLN A 111 -0.41 0.44 2.94
N ILE A 112 -0.17 1.04 1.77
CA ILE A 112 -0.38 2.47 1.53
C ILE A 112 -1.85 2.85 1.70
N SER A 113 -2.81 2.02 1.29
CA SER A 113 -4.23 2.36 1.47
C SER A 113 -4.59 2.55 2.94
N VAL A 114 -4.10 1.68 3.83
CA VAL A 114 -4.31 1.82 5.27
C VAL A 114 -3.57 3.05 5.81
N ALA A 115 -2.31 3.25 5.40
CA ALA A 115 -1.51 4.38 5.86
C ALA A 115 -2.10 5.73 5.42
N ASP A 116 -2.56 5.85 4.17
CA ASP A 116 -3.19 7.04 3.60
C ASP A 116 -4.57 7.29 4.22
N TYR A 117 -5.38 6.24 4.43
CA TYR A 117 -6.64 6.35 5.18
C TYR A 117 -6.43 6.94 6.56
N LEU A 118 -5.34 6.54 7.22
CA LEU A 118 -4.98 7.05 8.53
C LEU A 118 -4.22 8.37 8.47
N GLY A 119 -3.99 8.97 7.30
CA GLY A 119 -3.29 10.25 7.11
C GLY A 119 -1.80 10.21 7.43
N GLY A 120 -1.16 9.06 7.26
CA GLY A 120 0.26 8.84 7.54
C GLY A 120 1.19 9.00 6.35
N ILE A 121 0.65 9.30 5.16
CA ILE A 121 1.41 9.50 3.93
C ILE A 121 1.46 10.98 3.57
N ASP A 122 2.66 11.49 3.30
CA ASP A 122 2.87 12.77 2.64
C ASP A 122 3.39 12.48 1.23
N TRP A 123 2.59 12.84 0.21
CA TRP A 123 2.91 12.59 -1.19
C TRP A 123 3.89 13.62 -1.77
N LYS A 124 4.19 14.69 -1.03
CA LYS A 124 5.12 15.73 -1.48
C LYS A 124 6.50 15.11 -1.75
N SER A 125 7.05 15.40 -2.94
CA SER A 125 8.35 14.88 -3.40
C SER A 125 8.37 13.38 -3.70
N HIS A 126 7.19 12.76 -3.86
CA HIS A 126 7.00 11.37 -4.26
C HIS A 126 6.05 11.24 -5.44
N GLU A 127 6.21 12.09 -6.45
CA GLU A 127 5.28 12.22 -7.58
C GLU A 127 5.17 10.91 -8.39
N GLN A 128 6.26 10.14 -8.47
CA GLN A 128 6.28 8.86 -9.17
C GLN A 128 5.44 7.80 -8.44
N SER A 129 5.62 7.70 -7.11
CA SER A 129 4.83 6.83 -6.25
C SER A 129 3.35 7.25 -6.21
N GLU A 130 3.06 8.55 -6.13
CA GLU A 130 1.69 9.06 -6.18
C GLU A 130 1.02 8.69 -7.50
N SER A 131 1.68 8.94 -8.64
CA SER A 131 1.17 8.59 -9.97
C SER A 131 0.94 7.08 -10.12
N TRP A 132 1.87 6.25 -9.63
CA TRP A 132 1.70 4.80 -9.61
C TRP A 132 0.51 4.37 -8.75
N TYR A 133 0.35 4.97 -7.57
CA TYR A 133 -0.74 4.63 -6.65
C TYR A 133 -2.10 5.07 -7.19
N ASP A 134 -2.19 6.22 -7.86
CA ASP A 134 -3.39 6.65 -8.58
C ASP A 134 -3.80 5.63 -9.64
N ARG A 135 -2.85 5.13 -10.46
CA ARG A 135 -3.13 4.05 -11.43
C ARG A 135 -3.67 2.79 -10.77
N ILE A 136 -3.22 2.44 -9.56
CA ILE A 136 -3.75 1.30 -8.80
C ILE A 136 -5.18 1.60 -8.30
N LYS A 137 -5.40 2.77 -7.69
CA LYS A 137 -6.72 3.19 -7.15
C LYS A 137 -7.81 3.23 -8.22
N SER A 138 -7.48 3.59 -9.47
CA SER A 138 -8.45 3.62 -10.57
C SER A 138 -8.91 2.23 -11.05
N ARG A 139 -8.28 1.14 -10.59
CA ARG A 139 -8.64 -0.22 -11.02
C ARG A 139 -9.96 -0.68 -10.37
N PRO A 140 -10.83 -1.41 -11.09
CA PRO A 140 -12.09 -1.91 -10.52
C PRO A 140 -11.92 -2.75 -9.25
N SER A 141 -10.82 -3.50 -9.15
CA SER A 141 -10.50 -4.32 -7.96
C SER A 141 -10.25 -3.50 -6.70
N PHE A 142 -9.89 -2.21 -6.82
CA PHE A 142 -9.57 -1.35 -5.69
C PHE A 142 -10.78 -0.55 -5.17
N ARG A 143 -11.83 -0.42 -5.99
CA ARG A 143 -13.04 0.35 -5.65
C ARG A 143 -13.68 -0.03 -4.31
N PRO A 144 -13.79 -1.33 -3.94
CA PRO A 144 -14.36 -1.69 -2.63
C PRO A 144 -13.59 -1.06 -1.46
N LEU A 145 -12.24 -1.08 -1.50
CA LEU A 145 -11.38 -0.52 -0.45
C LEU A 145 -11.55 0.99 -0.29
N LEU A 146 -11.80 1.71 -1.39
CA LEU A 146 -12.03 3.16 -1.36
C LEU A 146 -13.43 3.53 -0.83
N SER A 147 -14.37 2.59 -0.84
CA SER A 147 -15.72 2.79 -0.32
C SER A 147 -15.87 2.50 1.17
N GLU A 148 -14.90 1.79 1.75
CA GLU A 148 -14.90 1.45 3.17
C GLU A 148 -14.79 2.70 4.05
N ARG A 149 -15.65 2.78 5.07
CA ARG A 149 -15.66 3.86 6.06
C ARG A 149 -15.75 3.28 7.45
N MET A 150 -14.90 3.76 8.34
CA MET A 150 -15.00 3.48 9.76
C MET A 150 -15.90 4.54 10.40
N GLU A 151 -16.77 4.14 11.33
CA GLU A 151 -17.74 5.05 11.94
C GLU A 151 -17.08 6.21 12.72
N VAL A 152 -15.95 5.93 13.36
CA VAL A 152 -15.26 6.89 14.27
C VAL A 152 -14.04 7.54 13.63
N ILE A 153 -13.46 6.96 12.58
CA ILE A 153 -12.25 7.45 11.92
C ILE A 153 -12.63 7.86 10.52
N GLN A 154 -12.47 9.15 10.23
CA GLN A 154 -12.71 9.69 8.89
C GLN A 154 -11.39 9.77 8.14
N PRO A 155 -11.34 9.31 6.88
CA PRO A 155 -10.15 9.44 6.07
C PRO A 155 -9.91 10.90 5.66
N PRO A 156 -8.70 11.26 5.22
CA PRO A 156 -8.46 12.51 4.51
C PRO A 156 -9.41 12.70 3.32
N SER A 157 -9.68 13.94 2.93
CA SER A 157 -10.60 14.26 1.82
C SER A 157 -10.16 13.63 0.50
N HIS A 158 -8.85 13.51 0.28
CA HIS A 158 -8.26 12.99 -0.95
C HIS A 158 -8.28 11.45 -1.05
N TYR A 159 -8.60 10.73 0.02
CA TYR A 159 -8.48 9.26 0.07
C TYR A 159 -9.32 8.56 -1.02
N SER A 160 -10.53 9.05 -1.27
CA SER A 160 -11.45 8.47 -2.27
C SER A 160 -11.36 9.12 -3.65
N GLU A 161 -10.41 10.04 -3.87
CA GLU A 161 -10.23 10.67 -5.18
C GLU A 161 -9.50 9.71 -6.13
N VAL A 162 -10.15 9.44 -7.28
CA VAL A 162 -9.69 8.48 -8.28
C VAL A 162 -9.09 9.16 -9.53
N ASP A 163 -9.25 10.49 -9.64
CA ASP A 163 -8.89 11.26 -10.84
C ASP A 163 -7.69 12.19 -10.60
N ALA A 164 -6.55 11.86 -11.21
CA ALA A 164 -5.41 12.77 -11.35
C ALA A 164 -5.74 14.03 -12.18
N TYR A 165 -6.79 13.97 -13.03
CA TYR A 165 -7.19 15.08 -13.92
C TYR A 165 -7.95 16.23 -13.24
N LEU A 166 -8.45 16.06 -12.01
CA LEU A 166 -9.23 17.09 -11.31
C LEU A 166 -8.41 17.95 -10.34
N ARG A 167 -7.13 17.63 -10.13
CA ARG A 167 -6.25 18.38 -9.21
C ARG A 167 -5.64 19.64 -9.82
N ASP A 168 -5.58 19.76 -11.14
CA ASP A 168 -5.08 20.95 -11.85
C ASP A 168 -6.17 22.01 -12.15
N SER A 169 -7.37 21.87 -11.59
CA SER A 169 -8.51 22.77 -11.86
C SER A 169 -9.14 23.41 -10.63
N ALA A 170 -8.43 23.47 -9.49
CA ALA A 170 -8.88 24.17 -8.28
C ALA A 170 -7.85 25.19 -7.78
#